data_AF-A0A3T0RRQ8-F1
#
_entry.id   AF-A0A3T0RRQ8-F1
#
_cell.length_a   1.000
_cell.length_b   1.000
_cell.length_c   1.000
_cell.angle_alpha   90.00
_cell.angle_beta   90.00
_cell.angle_gamma   90.00
#
_symmetry.space_group_name_H-M   'P 1'
#
loop_
_entity.id
_entity.type
_entity.pdbx_description
1 polymer ?
#
loop_
_entity_poly.entity_id
_entity_poly.type
_entity_poly.pdbx_seq_one_letter_code
_entity_poly.pdbx_strand_id
1 'polypeptide(L)'
;MKNLNVNKTVLFILLASFAFSGLSCAKKQSKIRGAKTTQQVLNPQVTANSIQAGDTQDISYMLKSVSVPEQNDDGSSSVTSEILSRQSTYIPFNTTHKLNEDAYGVYDDASQGTKLDIRSRCLGAECAKYVILITVVKNGYAYHQMAAISNKDDDFFWVEQRNYKVVTMFKSVDEVLAQYPNL
;
A
#
# COMPACT_ATOMS: atom_id res chain seq x y z
N MET A 1 86.79 -12.77 -19.98
CA MET A 1 86.40 -11.35 -20.00
C MET A 1 85.18 -11.16 -20.88
N LYS A 2 84.03 -10.79 -20.29
CA LYS A 2 82.95 -9.98 -20.87
C LYS A 2 81.88 -9.79 -19.80
N ASN A 3 81.79 -8.56 -19.31
CA ASN A 3 80.82 -8.09 -18.32
C ASN A 3 79.43 -8.02 -18.96
N LEU A 4 78.39 -8.40 -18.23
CA LEU A 4 77.02 -8.01 -18.53
C LEU A 4 76.45 -7.20 -17.35
N ASN A 5 76.26 -5.90 -17.62
CA ASN A 5 75.56 -4.95 -16.77
C ASN A 5 74.08 -5.32 -16.66
N VAL A 6 73.57 -5.48 -15.44
CA VAL A 6 72.14 -5.66 -15.18
C VAL A 6 71.47 -4.28 -15.10
N ASN A 7 70.32 -4.24 -15.78
CA ASN A 7 69.59 -3.08 -16.24
C ASN A 7 68.86 -2.30 -15.13
N LYS A 8 68.80 -0.98 -15.32
CA LYS A 8 68.12 0.03 -14.49
C LYS A 8 66.58 -0.05 -14.56
N THR A 9 65.98 -1.19 -14.20
CA THR A 9 64.53 -1.38 -14.36
C THR A 9 63.84 -1.91 -13.10
N VAL A 10 64.21 -1.38 -11.92
CA VAL A 10 63.57 -1.74 -10.64
C VAL A 10 63.00 -0.53 -9.89
N LEU A 11 63.09 0.68 -10.46
CA LEU A 11 62.71 1.93 -9.75
C LEU A 11 61.36 2.55 -10.19
N PHE A 12 60.42 1.76 -10.72
CA PHE A 12 59.12 2.31 -11.17
C PHE A 12 57.86 1.56 -10.70
N ILE A 13 58.00 0.50 -9.88
CA ILE A 13 56.85 -0.33 -9.47
C ILE A 13 56.27 0.10 -8.10
N LEU A 14 56.89 1.03 -7.38
CA LEU A 14 56.47 1.42 -6.01
C LEU A 14 55.66 2.72 -5.90
N LEU A 15 55.16 3.28 -7.01
CA LEU A 15 54.49 4.59 -7.04
C LEU A 15 53.13 4.60 -7.76
N ALA A 16 52.43 3.47 -7.76
CA ALA A 16 51.09 3.35 -8.36
C ALA A 16 50.02 2.92 -7.33
N SER A 17 50.18 3.30 -6.06
CA SER A 17 49.35 2.79 -4.96
C SER A 17 48.52 3.85 -4.23
N PHE A 18 48.40 5.09 -4.70
CA PHE A 18 47.56 6.10 -4.03
C PHE A 18 47.11 7.20 -4.98
N ALA A 19 45.98 7.01 -5.68
CA ALA A 19 45.06 8.10 -6.09
C ALA A 19 43.88 7.55 -6.90
N PHE A 20 43.07 6.68 -6.29
CA PHE A 20 41.67 6.54 -6.67
C PHE A 20 40.83 6.95 -5.45
N SER A 21 40.90 8.24 -5.11
CA SER A 21 39.86 8.90 -4.33
C SER A 21 38.62 9.00 -5.21
N GLY A 22 37.97 7.84 -5.40
CA GLY A 22 36.60 7.80 -5.85
C GLY A 22 35.79 8.62 -4.85
N LEU A 23 35.25 9.74 -5.32
CA LEU A 23 34.08 10.38 -4.73
C LEU A 23 32.93 9.38 -4.90
N SER A 24 32.98 8.32 -4.09
CA SER A 24 31.84 7.47 -3.83
C SER A 24 30.92 8.33 -2.99
N CYS A 25 30.08 9.09 -3.68
CA CYS A 25 28.88 9.66 -3.11
C CYS A 25 28.05 8.45 -2.67
N ALA A 26 28.33 7.95 -1.47
CA ALA A 26 27.58 6.90 -0.84
C ALA A 26 26.18 7.47 -0.71
N LYS A 27 25.31 7.13 -1.66
CA LYS A 27 23.87 7.30 -1.51
C LYS A 27 23.57 6.66 -0.18
N LYS A 28 23.28 7.52 0.80
CA LYS A 28 22.73 7.15 2.10
C LYS A 28 21.68 6.11 1.78
N GLN A 29 21.87 4.87 2.24
CA GLN A 29 20.85 3.84 2.11
C GLN A 29 19.58 4.48 2.64
N SER A 30 18.67 4.80 1.72
CA SER A 30 17.32 5.19 2.08
C SER A 30 16.87 4.03 2.92
N LYS A 31 16.71 4.27 4.22
CA LYS A 31 16.13 3.29 5.12
C LYS A 31 14.80 3.00 4.47
N ILE A 32 14.68 1.84 3.84
CA ILE A 32 13.39 1.24 3.56
C ILE A 32 12.79 1.13 4.96
N ARG A 33 12.00 2.12 5.35
CA ARG A 33 11.16 2.04 6.53
C ARG A 33 10.37 0.78 6.25
N GLY A 34 10.68 -0.30 6.97
CA GLY A 34 9.95 -1.54 6.83
C GLY A 34 8.47 -1.17 6.87
N ALA A 35 7.73 -1.59 5.86
CA ALA A 35 6.30 -1.36 5.79
C ALA A 35 5.74 -1.79 7.15
N LYS A 36 5.23 -0.83 7.94
CA LYS A 36 4.49 -1.18 9.13
C LYS A 36 3.29 -1.97 8.63
N THR A 37 3.26 -3.27 8.88
CA THR A 37 2.03 -4.03 8.70
C THR A 37 1.06 -3.50 9.74
N THR A 38 0.13 -2.65 9.31
CA THR A 38 -0.88 -2.10 10.20
C THR A 38 -1.81 -3.22 10.64
N GLN A 39 -2.00 -3.39 11.95
CA GLN A 39 -2.95 -4.37 12.47
C GLN A 39 -4.37 -3.98 12.10
N GLN A 40 -5.20 -4.96 11.73
CA GLN A 40 -6.60 -4.73 11.37
C GLN A 40 -7.47 -4.69 12.63
N VAL A 41 -8.23 -3.61 12.84
CA VAL A 41 -9.23 -3.49 13.91
C VAL A 41 -10.63 -3.49 13.30
N LEU A 42 -11.42 -4.51 13.62
CA LEU A 42 -12.77 -4.69 13.08
C LEU A 42 -13.81 -3.94 13.91
N ASN A 43 -14.83 -3.37 13.27
CA ASN A 43 -16.10 -3.04 13.93
C ASN A 43 -16.96 -4.32 14.11
N PRO A 44 -17.05 -4.91 15.32
CA PRO A 44 -17.65 -6.23 15.49
C PRO A 44 -19.17 -6.26 15.28
N GLN A 45 -19.88 -5.14 15.43
CA GLN A 45 -21.35 -5.11 15.39
C GLN A 45 -21.92 -5.46 14.02
N VAL A 46 -21.19 -5.14 12.95
CA VAL A 46 -21.67 -5.25 11.57
C VAL A 46 -20.79 -6.19 10.73
N THR A 47 -19.50 -6.27 11.06
CA THR A 47 -18.50 -6.95 10.23
C THR A 47 -18.69 -8.46 10.22
N ALA A 48 -18.95 -9.12 11.36
CA ALA A 48 -19.05 -10.58 11.42
C ALA A 48 -20.20 -11.14 10.56
N ASN A 49 -21.39 -10.55 10.68
CA ASN A 49 -22.57 -10.95 9.89
C ASN A 49 -22.37 -10.66 8.39
N SER A 50 -21.70 -9.56 8.07
CA SER A 50 -21.41 -9.18 6.68
C SER A 50 -20.41 -10.12 6.01
N ILE A 51 -19.35 -10.51 6.71
CA ILE A 51 -18.37 -11.51 6.23
C ILE A 51 -19.08 -12.84 5.98
N GLN A 52 -19.87 -13.34 6.95
CA GLN A 52 -20.59 -14.60 6.78
C GLN A 52 -21.54 -14.58 5.57
N ALA A 53 -22.25 -13.47 5.37
CA ALA A 53 -23.12 -13.29 4.20
C ALA A 53 -22.34 -13.28 2.87
N GLY A 54 -21.15 -12.66 2.83
CA GLY A 54 -20.25 -12.69 1.68
C GLY A 54 -19.66 -14.08 1.42
N ASP A 55 -19.28 -14.81 2.47
CA ASP A 55 -18.78 -16.18 2.40
C ASP A 55 -19.84 -17.12 1.82
N THR A 56 -21.11 -17.00 2.17
CA THR A 56 -22.15 -17.87 1.58
C THR A 56 -22.33 -17.70 0.07
N GLN A 57 -21.78 -16.63 -0.52
CA GLN A 57 -21.94 -16.28 -1.94
C GLN A 57 -20.62 -16.34 -2.72
N ASP A 58 -19.53 -16.80 -2.10
CA ASP A 58 -18.19 -16.81 -2.68
C ASP A 58 -17.76 -15.43 -3.20
N ILE A 59 -17.98 -14.39 -2.40
CA ILE A 59 -17.65 -12.99 -2.74
C ILE A 59 -16.99 -12.26 -1.56
N SER A 60 -16.37 -13.03 -0.68
CA SER A 60 -15.70 -12.51 0.51
C SER A 60 -14.30 -12.06 0.15
N TYR A 61 -14.03 -10.81 0.50
CA TYR A 61 -12.72 -10.16 0.38
C TYR A 61 -12.40 -9.50 1.71
N MET A 62 -11.12 -9.41 2.03
CA MET A 62 -10.64 -8.76 3.24
C MET A 62 -9.52 -7.80 2.89
N LEU A 63 -9.61 -6.55 3.34
CA LEU A 63 -8.47 -5.65 3.34
C LEU A 63 -7.47 -6.14 4.39
N LYS A 64 -6.29 -6.57 3.95
CA LYS A 64 -5.27 -7.22 4.78
C LYS A 64 -4.27 -6.24 5.36
N SER A 65 -3.84 -5.27 4.56
CA SER A 65 -2.86 -4.27 4.99
C SER A 65 -3.06 -2.94 4.27
N VAL A 66 -2.62 -1.88 4.93
CA VAL A 66 -2.49 -0.52 4.40
C VAL A 66 -1.11 -0.02 4.78
N SER A 67 -0.30 0.41 3.82
CA SER A 67 1.02 0.94 4.11
C SER A 67 0.93 2.32 4.76
N VAL A 68 1.98 2.70 5.50
CA VAL A 68 2.19 4.12 5.81
C VAL A 68 2.34 4.87 4.48
N PRO A 69 1.74 6.07 4.32
CA PRO A 69 1.89 6.86 3.11
C PRO A 69 3.35 7.23 2.82
N GLU A 70 3.75 7.11 1.56
CA GLU A 70 5.07 7.49 1.06
C GLU A 70 4.96 8.83 0.32
N GLN A 71 5.81 9.80 0.65
CA GLN A 71 5.90 11.06 -0.11
C GLN A 71 6.71 10.86 -1.38
N ASN A 72 6.14 11.26 -2.52
CA ASN A 72 6.80 11.26 -3.81
C ASN A 72 7.51 12.61 -4.05
N ASP A 73 8.50 12.61 -4.95
CA ASP A 73 9.28 13.81 -5.30
C ASP A 73 8.43 14.96 -5.89
N ASP A 74 7.25 14.63 -6.45
CA ASP A 74 6.30 15.60 -7.01
C ASP A 74 5.32 16.17 -5.97
N GLY A 75 5.50 15.82 -4.69
CA GLY A 75 4.66 16.25 -3.56
C GLY A 75 3.35 15.46 -3.43
N SER A 76 3.12 14.45 -4.26
CA SER A 76 2.00 13.52 -4.07
C SER A 76 2.32 12.45 -3.02
N SER A 77 1.30 11.79 -2.49
CA SER A 77 1.46 10.69 -1.53
C SER A 77 1.01 9.38 -2.15
N SER A 78 1.79 8.31 -1.99
CA SER A 78 1.43 6.95 -2.42
C SER A 78 1.05 6.08 -1.22
N VAL A 79 0.00 5.28 -1.37
CA VAL A 79 -0.41 4.29 -0.36
C VAL A 79 -0.63 2.95 -1.05
N THR A 80 0.08 1.92 -0.58
CA THR A 80 -0.10 0.54 -1.02
C THR A 80 -1.03 -0.18 -0.05
N SER A 81 -2.05 -0.83 -0.58
CA SER A 81 -3.01 -1.65 0.15
C SER A 81 -3.00 -3.07 -0.42
N GLU A 82 -3.33 -4.06 0.40
CA GLU A 82 -3.41 -5.45 -0.03
C GLU A 82 -4.76 -6.04 0.34
N ILE A 83 -5.45 -6.63 -0.64
CA ILE A 83 -6.74 -7.29 -0.45
C ILE A 83 -6.52 -8.80 -0.57
N LEU A 84 -7.09 -9.56 0.34
CA LEU A 84 -7.09 -11.02 0.31
C LEU A 84 -8.45 -11.52 -0.18
N SER A 85 -8.46 -12.28 -1.27
CA SER A 85 -9.65 -13.01 -1.70
C SER A 85 -9.87 -14.28 -0.85
N ARG A 86 -11.08 -14.84 -0.89
CA ARG A 86 -11.39 -16.13 -0.24
C ARG A 86 -10.45 -17.27 -0.64
N GLN A 87 -9.99 -17.33 -1.89
CA GLN A 87 -9.06 -18.35 -2.38
C GLN A 87 -7.61 -18.07 -1.96
N SER A 88 -7.40 -17.16 -1.00
CA SER A 88 -6.07 -16.75 -0.52
C SER A 88 -5.21 -16.10 -1.60
N THR A 89 -5.84 -15.46 -2.60
CA THR A 89 -5.13 -14.65 -3.58
C THR A 89 -4.95 -13.23 -3.04
N TYR A 90 -3.72 -12.76 -3.01
CA TYR A 90 -3.39 -11.39 -2.65
C TYR A 90 -3.48 -10.48 -3.87
N ILE A 91 -4.21 -9.38 -3.73
CA ILE A 91 -4.48 -8.38 -4.76
C ILE A 91 -3.85 -7.07 -4.25
N PRO A 92 -2.64 -6.72 -4.71
CA PRO A 92 -2.02 -5.45 -4.34
C PRO A 92 -2.70 -4.31 -5.09
N PHE A 93 -2.85 -3.18 -4.41
CA PHE A 93 -3.42 -1.96 -4.98
C PHE A 93 -2.61 -0.77 -4.51
N ASN A 94 -2.11 0.04 -5.46
CA ASN A 94 -1.37 1.25 -5.16
C ASN A 94 -2.21 2.46 -5.58
N THR A 95 -2.26 3.47 -4.73
CA THR A 95 -2.97 4.71 -4.97
C THR A 95 -2.03 5.87 -4.82
N THR A 96 -2.14 6.86 -5.69
CA THR A 96 -1.36 8.09 -5.64
C THR A 96 -2.31 9.27 -5.54
N HIS A 97 -2.07 10.12 -4.56
CA HIS A 97 -2.98 11.19 -4.17
C HIS A 97 -2.30 12.54 -4.26
N LYS A 98 -2.97 13.48 -4.92
CA LYS A 98 -2.71 14.92 -4.78
C LYS A 98 -3.78 15.50 -3.85
N LEU A 99 -3.44 16.61 -3.18
CA LEU A 99 -4.21 17.20 -2.07
C LEU A 99 -5.74 17.07 -2.21
N ASN A 100 -6.34 16.25 -1.33
CA ASN A 100 -7.79 16.02 -1.19
C ASN A 100 -8.52 15.47 -2.42
N GLU A 101 -7.80 14.89 -3.38
CA GLU A 101 -8.41 14.23 -4.53
C GLU A 101 -8.70 12.75 -4.22
N ASP A 102 -9.80 12.24 -4.79
CA ASP A 102 -10.09 10.82 -4.76
C ASP A 102 -9.25 10.09 -5.80
N ALA A 103 -8.57 9.03 -5.38
CA ALA A 103 -7.99 8.04 -6.28
C ALA A 103 -9.00 6.90 -6.50
N TYR A 104 -9.11 6.49 -7.77
CA TYR A 104 -10.04 5.46 -8.22
C TYR A 104 -9.30 4.28 -8.84
N GLY A 105 -9.82 3.08 -8.62
CA GLY A 105 -9.31 1.87 -9.24
C GLY A 105 -10.38 0.80 -9.41
N VAL A 106 -10.13 -0.10 -10.34
CA VAL A 106 -10.97 -1.26 -10.61
C VAL A 106 -10.07 -2.48 -10.70
N TYR A 107 -10.48 -3.57 -10.04
CA TYR A 107 -9.89 -4.89 -10.21
C TYR A 107 -10.95 -5.90 -10.65
N ASP A 108 -10.74 -6.54 -11.79
CA ASP A 108 -11.63 -7.59 -12.29
C ASP A 108 -11.10 -8.97 -11.87
N ASP A 109 -11.83 -9.64 -10.97
CA ASP A 109 -11.55 -11.01 -10.54
C ASP A 109 -12.36 -11.97 -11.41
N ALA A 110 -11.77 -12.32 -12.56
CA ALA A 110 -12.38 -13.22 -13.52
C ALA A 110 -12.67 -14.62 -12.95
N SER A 111 -11.94 -15.05 -11.91
CA SER A 111 -12.11 -16.37 -11.31
C SER A 111 -13.42 -16.50 -10.53
N GLN A 112 -13.89 -15.41 -9.92
CA GLN A 112 -15.14 -15.34 -9.18
C GLN A 112 -16.28 -14.65 -9.95
N GLY A 113 -15.98 -14.08 -11.12
CA GLY A 113 -16.91 -13.25 -11.89
C GLY A 113 -17.29 -11.98 -11.14
N THR A 114 -16.37 -11.42 -10.36
CA THR A 114 -16.55 -10.24 -9.52
C THR A 114 -15.64 -9.11 -9.96
N LYS A 115 -16.01 -7.90 -9.55
CA LYS A 115 -15.25 -6.67 -9.75
C LYS A 115 -15.12 -5.96 -8.41
N LEU A 116 -13.93 -5.46 -8.09
CA LEU A 116 -13.69 -4.57 -6.97
C LEU A 116 -13.62 -3.13 -7.51
N ASP A 117 -14.59 -2.30 -7.14
CA ASP A 117 -14.54 -0.84 -7.34
C ASP A 117 -13.91 -0.21 -6.09
N ILE A 118 -12.76 0.42 -6.27
CA ILE A 118 -11.94 0.94 -5.19
C ILE A 118 -11.89 2.46 -5.30
N ARG A 119 -12.25 3.13 -4.20
CA ARG A 119 -12.15 4.58 -4.04
C ARG A 119 -11.36 4.88 -2.79
N SER A 120 -10.48 5.85 -2.85
CA SER A 120 -9.65 6.21 -1.70
C SER A 120 -9.32 7.68 -1.70
N ARG A 121 -9.02 8.23 -0.52
CA ARG A 121 -8.64 9.63 -0.35
C ARG A 121 -7.57 9.78 0.71
N CYS A 122 -6.60 10.62 0.42
CA CYS A 122 -5.68 11.18 1.41
C CYS A 122 -6.20 12.53 1.93
N LEU A 123 -6.16 12.71 3.24
CA LEU A 123 -6.55 13.92 3.94
C LEU A 123 -5.39 14.47 4.77
N GLY A 124 -5.29 15.80 4.80
CA GLY A 124 -4.25 16.51 5.55
C GLY A 124 -2.88 16.46 4.87
N ALA A 125 -1.94 17.20 5.46
CA ALA A 125 -0.56 17.24 4.96
C ALA A 125 0.07 15.86 5.01
N GLU A 126 0.79 15.51 3.95
CA GLU A 126 1.48 14.22 3.79
C GLU A 126 0.57 12.98 3.92
N CYS A 127 -0.72 13.11 3.59
CA CYS A 127 -1.70 12.04 3.80
C CYS A 127 -1.78 11.59 5.27
N ALA A 128 -1.93 12.54 6.20
CA ALA A 128 -2.06 12.23 7.62
C ALA A 128 -3.16 11.20 7.94
N LYS A 129 -4.25 11.23 7.17
CA LYS A 129 -5.35 10.26 7.23
C LYS A 129 -5.64 9.71 5.84
N TYR A 130 -5.73 8.40 5.73
CA TYR A 130 -6.07 7.67 4.51
C TYR A 130 -7.39 6.93 4.71
N VAL A 131 -8.31 7.09 3.75
CA VAL A 131 -9.58 6.36 3.72
C VAL A 131 -9.68 5.58 2.44
N ILE A 132 -10.11 4.32 2.52
CA ILE A 132 -10.36 3.46 1.37
C ILE A 132 -11.74 2.81 1.50
N LEU A 133 -12.48 2.81 0.39
CA LEU A 133 -13.79 2.19 0.22
C LEU A 133 -13.71 1.23 -0.96
N ILE A 134 -13.86 -0.06 -0.69
CA ILE A 134 -13.83 -1.12 -1.69
C ILE A 134 -15.22 -1.72 -1.79
N THR A 135 -15.81 -1.67 -2.97
CA THR A 135 -17.14 -2.24 -3.26
C THR A 135 -16.98 -3.47 -4.15
N VAL A 136 -17.45 -4.61 -3.67
CA VAL A 136 -17.51 -5.87 -4.41
C VAL A 136 -18.79 -5.89 -5.24
N VAL A 137 -18.61 -5.91 -6.55
CA VAL A 137 -19.68 -5.93 -7.55
C VAL A 137 -19.70 -7.29 -8.24
N LYS A 138 -20.88 -7.89 -8.36
CA LYS A 138 -21.11 -9.13 -9.11
C LYS A 138 -22.35 -8.97 -9.95
N ASN A 139 -22.34 -9.39 -11.21
CA ASN A 139 -23.51 -9.27 -12.11
C ASN A 139 -24.15 -7.86 -12.15
N GLY A 140 -23.33 -6.80 -12.00
CA GLY A 140 -23.79 -5.40 -12.00
C GLY A 140 -24.38 -4.88 -10.68
N TYR A 141 -24.44 -5.69 -9.62
CA TYR A 141 -24.94 -5.27 -8.31
C TYR A 141 -23.82 -5.24 -7.28
N ALA A 142 -23.87 -4.27 -6.35
CA ALA A 142 -23.00 -4.24 -5.19
C ALA A 142 -23.51 -5.22 -4.13
N TYR A 143 -22.63 -6.09 -3.64
CA TYR A 143 -22.99 -7.13 -2.67
C TYR A 143 -22.30 -6.95 -1.33
N HIS A 144 -21.04 -6.55 -1.37
CA HIS A 144 -20.20 -6.43 -0.18
C HIS A 144 -19.36 -5.18 -0.29
N GLN A 145 -19.06 -4.57 0.84
CA GLN A 145 -18.28 -3.36 0.89
C GLN A 145 -17.35 -3.38 2.10
N MET A 146 -16.13 -2.90 1.91
CA MET A 146 -15.14 -2.72 2.97
C MET A 146 -14.79 -1.24 3.01
N ALA A 147 -14.94 -0.61 4.17
CA ALA A 147 -14.47 0.74 4.42
C ALA A 147 -13.36 0.68 5.46
N ALA A 148 -12.23 1.35 5.20
CA ALA A 148 -11.14 1.42 6.16
C ALA A 148 -10.58 2.82 6.28
N ILE A 149 -10.10 3.13 7.49
CA ILE A 149 -9.45 4.39 7.86
C ILE A 149 -8.12 4.06 8.53
N SER A 150 -7.06 4.71 8.08
CA SER A 150 -5.71 4.58 8.62
C SER A 150 -5.13 5.97 8.85
N ASN A 151 -4.56 6.21 10.04
CA ASN A 151 -3.80 7.43 10.32
C ASN A 151 -2.31 7.12 10.24
N LYS A 152 -1.53 8.05 9.72
CA LYS A 152 -0.08 7.84 9.50
C LYS A 152 0.71 7.50 10.77
N ASP A 153 0.21 7.96 11.92
CA ASP A 153 0.87 7.82 13.22
C ASP A 153 0.45 6.54 13.95
N ASP A 154 -0.65 5.91 13.52
CA ASP A 154 -1.14 4.66 14.09
C ASP A 154 -0.37 3.45 13.54
N ASP A 155 -0.37 2.35 14.30
CA ASP A 155 0.15 1.03 13.87
C ASP A 155 -0.99 0.06 13.52
N PHE A 156 -2.21 0.56 13.43
CA PHE A 156 -3.40 -0.17 13.06
C PHE A 156 -4.21 0.62 12.02
N PHE A 157 -5.13 -0.07 11.37
CA PHE A 157 -6.18 0.56 10.57
C PHE A 157 -7.52 0.03 11.05
N TRP A 158 -8.50 0.92 11.13
CA TRP A 158 -9.87 0.53 11.37
C TRP A 158 -10.49 0.05 10.07
N VAL A 159 -11.34 -0.98 10.15
CA VAL A 159 -12.12 -1.44 9.01
C VAL A 159 -13.50 -1.92 9.43
N GLU A 160 -14.48 -1.64 8.57
CA GLU A 160 -15.83 -2.14 8.66
C GLU A 160 -16.23 -2.82 7.36
N GLN A 161 -16.89 -3.96 7.51
CA GLN A 161 -17.44 -4.69 6.38
C GLN A 161 -18.96 -4.62 6.42
N ARG A 162 -19.56 -4.33 5.27
CA ARG A 162 -21.00 -4.19 5.08
C ARG A 162 -21.46 -5.09 3.94
N ASN A 163 -22.47 -5.89 4.20
CA ASN A 163 -23.16 -6.66 3.18
C ASN A 163 -24.52 -6.05 2.88
N TYR A 164 -24.91 -6.00 1.61
CA TYR A 164 -26.15 -5.37 1.15
C TYR A 164 -27.43 -5.92 1.81
N LYS A 165 -27.41 -7.18 2.26
CA LYS A 165 -28.53 -7.83 2.98
C LYS A 165 -28.56 -7.54 4.47
N VAL A 166 -27.43 -7.13 5.04
CA VAL A 166 -27.26 -6.97 6.49
C VAL A 166 -27.43 -5.51 6.88
N VAL A 167 -26.85 -4.60 6.11
CA VAL A 167 -26.83 -3.16 6.41
C VAL A 167 -26.71 -2.35 5.11
N THR A 168 -27.14 -1.09 5.16
CA THR A 168 -26.94 -0.15 4.06
C THR A 168 -25.46 0.14 3.85
N MET A 169 -24.98 -0.08 2.61
CA MET A 169 -23.61 0.26 2.19
C MET A 169 -23.39 1.78 2.15
N PHE A 170 -22.15 2.21 2.33
CA PHE A 170 -21.72 3.59 2.11
C PHE A 170 -21.85 3.96 0.63
N LYS A 171 -22.31 5.19 0.38
CA LYS A 171 -22.46 5.81 -0.93
C LYS A 171 -21.16 6.41 -1.45
N SER A 172 -20.30 6.89 -0.55
CA SER A 172 -19.03 7.55 -0.90
C SER A 172 -18.02 7.51 0.24
N VAL A 173 -16.77 7.89 -0.07
CA VAL A 173 -15.73 8.16 0.92
C VAL A 173 -16.16 9.27 1.89
N ASP A 174 -16.88 10.28 1.42
CA ASP A 174 -17.41 11.35 2.28
C ASP A 174 -18.37 10.82 3.34
N GLU A 175 -19.21 9.85 3.02
CA GLU A 175 -20.12 9.24 3.99
C GLU A 175 -19.37 8.46 5.07
N VAL A 176 -18.29 7.76 4.69
CA VAL A 176 -17.40 7.09 5.65
C VAL A 176 -16.80 8.12 6.61
N LEU A 177 -16.30 9.24 6.08
CA LEU A 177 -15.71 10.33 6.89
C LEU A 177 -16.73 11.02 7.79
N ALA A 178 -17.95 11.23 7.31
CA ALA A 178 -19.02 11.85 8.08
C ALA A 178 -19.50 10.95 9.22
N GLN A 179 -19.57 9.64 9.00
CA GLN A 179 -19.94 8.67 10.03
C GLN A 179 -18.83 8.46 11.06
N TYR A 180 -17.56 8.58 10.65
CA TYR A 180 -16.37 8.37 11.48
C TYR A 180 -15.42 9.57 11.46
N PRO A 181 -15.82 10.72 12.01
CA PRO A 181 -15.02 11.95 11.94
C PRO A 181 -13.78 11.91 12.85
N ASN A 182 -13.83 11.12 13.92
CA ASN A 182 -12.79 11.06 14.96
C ASN A 182 -11.88 9.82 14.87
N LEU A 183 -12.16 8.91 13.94
CA LEU A 183 -11.20 7.89 13.51
C LEU A 183 -10.20 8.52 12.54
#